data_AF-A0A973EKM8-F1
#
_entry.id   AF-A0A973EKM8-F1
#
_cell.length_a   1.000
_cell.length_b   1.000
_cell.length_c   1.000
_cell.angle_alpha   90.00
_cell.angle_beta   90.00
_cell.angle_gamma   90.00
#
_symmetry.space_group_name_H-M   'P 1'
#
loop_
_entity.id
_entity.type
_entity.pdbx_description
1 polymer ?
#
loop_
_entity_poly.entity_id
_entity_poly.type
_entity_poly.pdbx_seq_one_letter_code
_entity_poly.pdbx_strand_id
1 'polypeptide(L)'
;MLHREKKEILGDKGYKIPQNDELFKSYRNRSLTHWQQVFNKIISRYRYVVERTFGSIKRWFNGMVARYKGLAKVRAQHVLQAIAYNLKRAVSLI
;
A
#
# COMPACT_ATOMS: atom_id res chain seq x y z
N MET A 1 9.28 -9.91 39.37
CA MET A 1 9.01 -8.76 38.49
C MET A 1 8.95 -9.28 37.06
N LEU A 2 7.77 -9.28 36.45
CA LEU A 2 7.56 -9.80 35.09
C LEU A 2 8.20 -8.83 34.08
N HIS A 3 9.21 -9.30 33.34
CA HIS A 3 9.69 -8.61 32.15
C HIS A 3 8.54 -8.53 31.15
N ARG A 4 7.93 -7.35 31.04
CA ARG A 4 7.00 -7.00 29.98
C ARG A 4 7.79 -6.98 28.68
N GLU A 5 7.79 -8.09 27.96
CA GLU A 5 8.29 -8.14 26.58
C GLU A 5 7.64 -6.98 25.82
N LYS A 6 8.46 -6.02 25.40
CA LYS A 6 8.03 -5.05 24.39
C LYS A 6 7.76 -5.87 23.14
N LYS A 7 6.50 -6.26 22.93
CA LYS A 7 5.98 -6.58 21.60
C LYS A 7 6.08 -5.29 20.79
N GLU A 8 7.27 -5.01 20.28
CA GLU A 8 7.43 -4.03 19.22
C GLU A 8 6.44 -4.44 18.14
N ILE A 9 5.53 -3.53 17.80
CA ILE A 9 4.60 -3.74 16.69
C ILE A 9 5.47 -3.67 15.44
N LEU A 10 6.00 -4.81 15.03
CA LEU A 10 6.94 -4.99 13.90
C LEU A 10 6.38 -4.50 12.55
N GLY A 11 5.10 -4.09 12.51
CA GLY A 11 4.41 -3.60 11.32
C GLY A 11 4.96 -2.27 10.82
N ASP A 12 5.47 -1.43 11.72
CA ASP A 12 6.03 -0.11 11.37
C ASP A 12 7.38 -0.21 10.64
N LYS A 13 8.05 -1.37 10.71
CA LYS A 13 9.35 -1.64 10.07
C LYS A 13 9.23 -2.22 8.65
N GLY A 14 8.03 -2.34 8.10
CA GLY A 14 7.80 -2.83 6.73
C GLY A 14 8.00 -4.34 6.54
N TYR A 15 8.09 -5.12 7.62
CA TYR A 15 8.09 -6.58 7.56
C TYR A 15 6.68 -7.10 7.24
N LYS A 16 6.59 -8.11 6.37
CA LYS A 16 5.35 -8.85 6.14
C LYS A 16 4.95 -9.60 7.42
N ILE A 17 3.96 -9.07 8.13
CA ILE A 17 3.26 -9.79 9.18
C ILE A 17 2.05 -10.44 8.52
N PRO A 18 1.85 -11.77 8.65
CA PRO A 18 0.71 -12.48 8.05
C PRO A 18 -0.65 -11.80 8.34
N GLN A 19 -0.77 -11.20 9.53
CA GLN A 19 -1.99 -10.57 10.02
C GLN A 19 -2.32 -9.21 9.36
N ASN A 20 -1.35 -8.52 8.75
CA ASN A 20 -1.56 -7.19 8.14
C ASN A 20 -1.88 -7.23 6.64
N ASP A 21 -1.50 -8.32 5.94
CA ASP A 21 -1.57 -8.41 4.47
C ASP A 21 -2.72 -9.31 3.98
N GLU A 22 -3.34 -10.08 4.87
CA GLU A 22 -4.37 -11.05 4.50
C GLU A 22 -5.73 -10.37 4.28
N LEU A 23 -5.94 -9.90 3.04
CA LEU A 23 -7.30 -9.81 2.51
C LEU A 23 -7.88 -11.22 2.52
N PHE A 24 -8.90 -11.46 3.33
CA PHE A 24 -9.53 -12.78 3.36
C PHE A 24 -10.21 -13.05 2.02
N LYS A 25 -9.84 -14.16 1.37
CA LYS A 25 -10.43 -14.60 0.11
C LYS A 25 -11.47 -15.68 0.36
N SER A 26 -12.62 -15.56 -0.30
CA SER A 26 -13.58 -16.66 -0.40
C SER A 26 -13.11 -17.68 -1.42
N TYR A 27 -13.41 -18.95 -1.18
CA TYR A 27 -13.16 -20.05 -2.12
C TYR A 27 -14.45 -20.86 -2.36
N ARG A 28 -14.45 -21.75 -3.34
CA ARG A 28 -15.58 -22.66 -3.59
C ARG A 28 -15.89 -23.43 -2.30
N ASN A 29 -17.15 -23.40 -1.86
CA ASN A 29 -17.62 -23.99 -0.60
C ASN A 29 -17.00 -23.41 0.70
N ARG A 30 -16.33 -22.25 0.62
CA ARG A 30 -15.80 -21.54 1.80
C ARG A 30 -16.09 -20.04 1.67
N SER A 31 -17.27 -19.65 2.16
CA SER A 31 -17.64 -18.25 2.28
C SER A 31 -16.87 -17.55 3.40
N LEU A 32 -16.74 -16.23 3.29
CA LEU A 32 -16.14 -15.41 4.34
C LEU A 32 -17.09 -15.33 5.54
N THR A 33 -16.52 -15.46 6.74
CA THR A 33 -17.29 -15.18 7.97
C THR A 33 -17.67 -13.71 8.02
N HIS A 34 -18.71 -13.39 8.79
CA HIS A 34 -19.17 -12.01 8.96
C HIS A 34 -18.03 -11.05 9.35
N TRP A 35 -17.20 -11.45 10.32
CA TRP A 35 -16.06 -10.66 10.77
C TRP A 35 -14.98 -10.48 9.70
N GLN A 36 -14.71 -11.49 8.88
CA GLN A 36 -13.79 -11.37 7.74
C GLN A 36 -14.29 -10.38 6.69
N GLN A 37 -15.60 -10.35 6.44
CA GLN A 37 -16.20 -9.38 5.50
C GLN A 37 -16.10 -7.95 6.04
N VAL A 38 -16.42 -7.75 7.33
CA VAL A 38 -16.31 -6.44 7.99
C VAL A 38 -14.87 -5.94 7.98
N PHE A 39 -13.90 -6.80 8.31
CA PHE A 39 -12.48 -6.49 8.26
C PHE A 39 -12.03 -6.08 6.85
N ASN A 40 -12.36 -6.88 5.84
CA ASN A 40 -12.06 -6.57 4.44
C ASN A 40 -12.66 -5.22 4.01
N LYS A 41 -13.88 -4.90 4.45
CA LYS A 41 -14.55 -3.63 4.15
C LYS A 41 -13.83 -2.43 4.75
N ILE A 42 -13.36 -2.54 6.00
CA ILE A 42 -12.60 -1.47 6.67
C ILE A 42 -11.27 -1.24 5.94
N ILE A 43 -10.53 -2.31 5.66
CA ILE A 43 -9.22 -2.22 5.00
C ILE A 43 -9.34 -1.73 3.56
N SER A 44 -10.40 -2.11 2.84
CA SER A 44 -10.65 -1.69 1.46
C SER A 44 -10.61 -0.16 1.29
N ARG A 45 -11.12 0.60 2.28
CA ARG A 45 -11.07 2.08 2.25
C ARG A 45 -9.65 2.63 2.17
N TYR A 46 -8.72 2.05 2.92
CA TYR A 46 -7.32 2.49 2.94
C TYR A 46 -6.55 1.98 1.73
N ARG A 47 -6.73 0.69 1.38
CA ARG A 47 -6.11 0.08 0.20
C ARG A 47 -6.48 0.83 -1.07
N TYR A 48 -7.73 1.25 -1.20
CA TYR A 48 -8.20 1.99 -2.35
C TYR A 48 -7.37 3.25 -2.63
N VAL A 49 -7.06 4.03 -1.59
CA VAL A 49 -6.26 5.25 -1.74
C VAL A 49 -4.86 4.90 -2.23
N VAL A 50 -4.22 3.92 -1.60
CA VAL A 50 -2.86 3.47 -1.90
C VAL A 50 -2.78 2.89 -3.32
N GLU A 51 -3.61 1.91 -3.64
CA GLU A 51 -3.63 1.21 -4.92
C GLU A 51 -3.99 2.15 -6.08
N ARG A 52 -4.93 3.09 -5.88
CA ARG A 52 -5.26 4.10 -6.88
C ARG A 52 -4.06 5.00 -7.16
N THR A 53 -3.33 5.47 -6.14
CA THR A 53 -2.14 6.32 -6.33
C THR A 53 -1.04 5.58 -7.09
N PHE A 54 -0.69 4.36 -6.69
CA PHE A 54 0.30 3.56 -7.41
C PHE A 54 -0.15 3.20 -8.84
N GLY A 55 -1.43 2.89 -9.03
CA GLY A 55 -2.02 2.64 -10.35
C GLY A 55 -1.92 3.85 -11.27
N SER A 56 -2.19 5.05 -10.75
CA SER A 56 -2.02 6.31 -11.49
C SER A 56 -0.56 6.60 -11.81
N ILE A 57 0.36 6.40 -10.86
CA ILE A 57 1.80 6.59 -11.10
C ILE A 57 2.31 5.64 -12.19
N LYS A 58 1.89 4.37 -12.13
CA LYS A 58 2.17 3.38 -13.17
C LYS A 58 1.62 3.82 -14.53
N ARG A 59 0.36 4.23 -14.60
CA ARG A 59 -0.32 4.57 -15.86
C ARG A 59 0.17 5.87 -16.48
N TRP A 60 0.40 6.92 -15.69
CA TRP A 60 0.75 8.25 -16.20
C TRP A 60 2.24 8.44 -16.40
N PHE A 61 3.08 7.82 -15.56
CA PHE A 61 4.51 8.09 -15.52
C PHE A 61 5.38 6.86 -15.78
N ASN A 62 4.78 5.71 -16.09
CA ASN A 62 5.49 4.43 -16.27
C ASN A 62 6.37 4.08 -15.05
N GLY A 63 5.89 4.41 -13.84
CA GLY A 63 6.68 4.46 -12.61
C GLY A 63 7.08 3.12 -11.98
N MET A 64 6.71 1.98 -12.57
CA MET A 64 7.15 0.67 -12.06
C MET A 64 8.49 0.21 -12.67
N VAL A 65 9.10 1.00 -13.54
CA VAL A 65 10.35 0.64 -14.21
C VAL A 65 11.46 1.55 -13.71
N ALA A 66 12.53 0.95 -13.19
CA ALA A 66 13.77 1.65 -12.88
C ALA A 66 14.48 1.99 -14.19
N ARG A 67 14.39 3.25 -14.64
CA ARG A 67 14.98 3.68 -15.92
C ARG A 67 16.46 4.04 -15.80
N TYR A 68 16.89 4.44 -14.62
CA TYR A 68 18.24 4.94 -14.39
C TYR A 68 19.11 3.91 -13.67
N LYS A 69 20.41 3.93 -13.95
CA LYS A 69 21.40 3.13 -13.22
C LYS A 69 21.76 3.81 -11.90
N GLY A 70 21.65 3.05 -10.80
CA GLY A 70 22.02 3.48 -9.45
C GLY A 70 20.85 3.95 -8.59
N LEU A 71 20.90 3.62 -7.30
CA LEU A 71 19.81 3.85 -6.33
C LEU A 71 19.44 5.33 -6.18
N ALA A 72 20.42 6.23 -6.17
CA ALA A 72 20.18 7.67 -6.03
C ALA A 72 19.29 8.21 -7.17
N LYS A 73 19.57 7.81 -8.41
CA LYS A 73 18.81 8.27 -9.59
C LYS A 73 17.41 7.66 -9.63
N VAL A 74 17.27 6.39 -9.27
CA VAL A 74 15.96 5.73 -9.17
C VAL A 74 15.13 6.33 -8.03
N ARG A 75 15.75 6.70 -6.91
CA ARG A 75 15.08 7.43 -5.82
C ARG A 75 14.57 8.78 -6.30
N ALA A 76 15.42 9.56 -6.99
CA ALA A 76 15.03 10.84 -7.57
C ALA A 76 13.86 10.68 -8.57
N GLN A 77 13.89 9.65 -9.43
CA GLN A 77 12.80 9.32 -10.34
C GLN A 77 11.47 9.14 -9.58
N HIS A 78 11.43 8.32 -8.53
CA HIS A 78 10.20 8.07 -7.78
C HIS A 78 9.70 9.33 -7.04
N VAL A 79 10.60 10.13 -6.48
CA VAL A 79 10.24 11.40 -5.80
C VAL A 79 9.61 12.37 -6.80
N LEU A 80 10.21 12.54 -7.98
CA LEU A 80 9.66 13.40 -9.03
C LEU A 80 8.29 12.92 -9.51
N GLN A 81 8.11 11.61 -9.65
CA GLN A 81 6.82 11.02 -10.02
C GLN A 81 5.74 11.23 -8.96
N ALA A 82 6.09 11.20 -7.67
CA ALA A 82 5.16 11.50 -6.58
C ALA A 82 4.73 12.97 -6.59
N ILE A 83 5.68 13.90 -6.81
CA ILE A 83 5.37 15.33 -6.95
C ILE A 83 4.46 15.57 -8.16
N ALA A 84 4.80 15.00 -9.32
CA ALA A 84 4.01 15.12 -10.54
C ALA A 84 2.59 14.55 -10.38
N TYR A 85 2.44 13.43 -9.65
CA TYR A 85 1.13 12.88 -9.31
C TYR A 85 0.29 13.87 -8.49
N ASN A 86 0.87 14.46 -7.44
CA ASN A 86 0.17 15.42 -6.58
C ASN A 86 -0.28 16.66 -7.36
N LEU A 87 0.60 17.23 -8.19
CA LEU A 87 0.28 18.38 -9.05
C LEU A 87 -0.87 18.06 -10.00
N LYS A 88 -0.80 16.92 -10.70
CA LYS A 88 -1.85 16.49 -11.62
C LYS A 88 -3.18 16.26 -10.90
N ARG A 89 -3.17 15.69 -9.69
CA ARG A 89 -4.40 15.46 -8.91
C ARG A 89 -5.00 16.75 -8.36
N ALA A 90 -4.18 17.71 -7.94
CA ALA A 90 -4.63 18.99 -7.41
C ALA A 90 -5.49 19.75 -8.42
N VAL A 91 -5.08 19.75 -9.70
CA VAL A 91 -5.86 20.38 -10.79
C VAL A 91 -7.24 19.71 -10.97
N SER A 92 -7.35 18.40 -10.73
CA SER A 92 -8.63 17.67 -10.84
C SER A 92 -9.48 17.66 -9.56
N LEU A 93 -9.05 18.38 -8.52
CA LEU A 93 -9.76 18.49 -7.25
C LEU A 93 -10.49 19.84 -7.09
N ILE A 94 -10.14 20.80 -7.94
CA ILE A 94 -10.81 22.08 -8.13
C ILE A 94 -11.87 21.88 -9.22
#